data_AF-A0AAN8V9R1-F1
#
_entry.id   AF-A0AAN8V9R1-F1
#
_cell.length_a   1.000
_cell.length_b   1.000
_cell.length_c   1.000
_cell.angle_alpha   90.00
_cell.angle_beta   90.00
_cell.angle_gamma   90.00
#
_symmetry.space_group_name_H-M   'P 1'
#
loop_
_entity.id
_entity.type
_entity.pdbx_description
1 polymer ?
#
loop_
_entity_poly.entity_id
_entity_poly.type
_entity_poly.pdbx_seq_one_letter_code
_entity_poly.pdbx_strand_id
1 'polypeptide(L)'
;MGISLEENCWEEACALEEKTGCCRIVMELGKVVLLAVSLALVLGVAESFDFREEDLAKEESLWDLYERWRSHHTVTRDLQEKHKRFNVFKANVHHVHKVNKMNRPYKLKLNKFADMTNHEFSSSYAGSKGVFTGDCDTELNHGVAIVGYGTTVDGTKYWIVKNSWGPEWGEKGYIRMERGVDAEEGLCGIAMEASYPVKLTADNPKRTPFKDEL
;
A
#
# COMPACT_ATOMS: atom_id res chain seq x y z
N MET A 1 -61.20 21.29 -69.20
CA MET A 1 -60.65 21.24 -67.84
C MET A 1 -60.95 19.87 -67.28
N GLY A 2 -59.96 19.21 -66.66
CA GLY A 2 -60.10 17.91 -65.98
C GLY A 2 -61.17 17.96 -64.88
N ILE A 3 -61.50 16.89 -64.16
CA ILE A 3 -60.69 15.89 -63.44
C ILE A 3 -61.68 14.71 -63.20
N SER A 4 -61.31 13.43 -63.19
CA SER A 4 -60.99 12.72 -61.94
C SER A 4 -60.77 11.23 -62.21
N LEU A 5 -59.67 10.68 -61.69
CA LEU A 5 -59.41 9.25 -61.56
C LEU A 5 -59.36 8.88 -60.08
N GLU A 6 -60.07 7.79 -59.80
CA GLU A 6 -59.72 6.67 -58.93
C GLU A 6 -59.30 6.94 -57.48
N GLU A 7 -60.20 6.56 -56.59
CA GLU A 7 -59.93 6.25 -55.20
C GLU A 7 -59.45 4.79 -55.03
N ASN A 8 -58.30 4.69 -54.38
CA ASN A 8 -58.06 3.84 -53.21
C ASN A 8 -58.02 2.32 -53.38
N CYS A 9 -56.77 1.84 -53.39
CA CYS A 9 -56.40 0.62 -52.72
C CYS A 9 -55.18 0.92 -51.82
N TRP A 10 -55.22 0.44 -50.58
CA TRP A 10 -54.10 0.25 -49.63
C TRP A 10 -53.77 1.37 -48.61
N GLU A 11 -54.39 1.24 -47.44
CA GLU A 11 -54.23 2.07 -46.23
C GLU A 11 -53.18 1.54 -45.21
N GLU A 12 -52.30 0.56 -45.52
CA GLU A 12 -51.58 -0.20 -44.47
C GLU A 12 -50.07 0.05 -44.26
N ALA A 13 -49.42 1.07 -44.84
CA ALA A 13 -47.95 1.19 -44.74
C ALA A 13 -47.37 2.36 -43.89
N CYS A 14 -48.13 3.41 -43.56
CA CYS A 14 -47.51 4.65 -43.02
C CYS A 14 -47.42 4.79 -41.48
N ALA A 15 -47.88 3.83 -40.66
CA ALA A 15 -47.96 4.01 -39.19
C ALA A 15 -46.79 3.39 -38.37
N LEU A 16 -45.75 2.86 -39.02
CA LEU A 16 -44.64 2.13 -38.36
C LEU A 16 -43.30 2.92 -38.30
N GLU A 17 -43.09 3.93 -39.14
CA GLU A 17 -41.81 4.66 -39.20
C GLU A 17 -41.69 5.79 -38.15
N GLU A 18 -42.77 6.49 -37.79
CA GLU A 18 -42.67 7.55 -36.75
C GLU A 18 -42.52 6.99 -35.32
N LYS A 19 -43.12 5.83 -35.04
CA LYS A 19 -43.04 5.18 -33.73
C LYS A 19 -41.66 4.57 -33.47
N THR A 20 -41.00 4.05 -34.51
CA THR A 20 -39.66 3.46 -34.39
C THR A 20 -38.59 4.54 -34.17
N GLY A 21 -38.72 5.71 -34.81
CA GLY A 21 -37.84 6.86 -34.57
C GLY A 21 -37.96 7.42 -33.14
N CYS A 22 -39.19 7.64 -32.66
CA CYS A 22 -39.43 8.12 -31.30
C CYS A 22 -38.98 7.10 -30.24
N CYS A 23 -39.25 5.81 -30.46
CA CYS A 23 -38.79 4.74 -29.56
C CYS A 23 -37.25 4.63 -29.54
N ARG A 24 -36.59 4.77 -30.69
CA ARG A 24 -35.12 4.79 -30.77
C ARG A 24 -34.53 5.99 -30.03
N ILE A 25 -35.09 7.18 -30.16
CA ILE A 25 -34.64 8.38 -29.43
C ILE A 25 -34.84 8.22 -27.91
N VAL A 26 -35.98 7.70 -27.46
CA VAL A 26 -36.25 7.45 -26.04
C VAL A 26 -35.31 6.38 -25.47
N MET A 27 -35.02 5.32 -26.22
CA MET A 27 -34.04 4.30 -25.82
C MET A 27 -32.60 4.85 -25.77
N GLU A 28 -32.19 5.69 -26.72
CA GLU A 28 -30.87 6.31 -26.71
C GLU A 28 -30.72 7.36 -25.58
N LEU A 29 -31.76 8.17 -25.32
CA LEU A 29 -31.79 9.08 -24.17
C LEU A 29 -31.75 8.31 -22.84
N GLY A 30 -32.47 7.18 -22.74
CA GLY A 30 -32.43 6.29 -21.58
C GLY A 30 -31.04 5.70 -21.34
N LYS A 31 -30.33 5.30 -22.41
CA LYS A 31 -28.93 4.85 -22.34
C LYS A 31 -28.00 5.97 -21.90
N VAL A 32 -28.17 7.19 -22.40
CA VAL A 32 -27.36 8.35 -21.98
C VAL A 32 -27.59 8.68 -20.51
N VAL A 33 -28.84 8.64 -20.03
CA VAL A 33 -29.16 8.83 -18.61
C VAL A 33 -28.61 7.70 -17.76
N LEU A 34 -28.73 6.43 -18.18
CA LEU A 34 -28.13 5.28 -17.49
C LEU A 34 -26.60 5.36 -17.45
N LEU A 35 -25.95 5.78 -18.54
CA LEU A 35 -24.51 6.02 -18.59
C LEU A 35 -24.10 7.19 -17.71
N ALA A 36 -24.90 8.26 -17.64
CA ALA A 36 -24.63 9.40 -16.77
C ALA A 36 -24.82 9.05 -15.28
N VAL A 37 -25.84 8.26 -14.94
CA VAL A 37 -26.10 7.79 -13.56
C VAL A 37 -25.06 6.75 -13.14
N SER A 38 -24.68 5.83 -14.02
CA SER A 38 -23.60 4.88 -13.74
C SER A 38 -22.24 5.57 -13.66
N LEU A 39 -21.96 6.58 -14.49
CA LEU A 39 -20.77 7.42 -14.36
C LEU A 39 -20.82 8.23 -13.05
N ALA A 40 -21.98 8.77 -12.65
CA ALA A 40 -22.15 9.46 -11.37
C ALA A 40 -21.97 8.53 -10.15
N LEU A 41 -22.39 7.27 -10.26
CA LEU A 41 -22.17 6.22 -9.24
C LEU A 41 -20.71 5.77 -9.18
N VAL A 42 -19.98 5.79 -10.29
CA VAL A 42 -18.53 5.54 -10.36
C VAL A 42 -17.73 6.77 -9.92
N LEU A 43 -18.27 7.97 -10.09
CA LEU A 43 -17.79 9.22 -9.51
C LEU A 43 -18.27 9.36 -8.05
N GLY A 44 -18.13 8.30 -7.25
CA GLY A 44 -17.98 8.47 -5.81
C GLY A 44 -16.76 9.37 -5.60
N VAL A 45 -17.01 10.65 -5.39
CA VAL A 45 -15.96 11.64 -5.12
C VAL A 45 -15.18 11.05 -3.94
N ALA A 46 -13.89 10.75 -4.15
CA ALA A 46 -13.05 10.29 -3.06
C ALA A 46 -13.09 11.39 -1.99
N GLU A 47 -13.85 11.17 -0.92
CA GLU A 47 -14.02 12.18 0.12
C GLU A 47 -12.65 12.42 0.75
N SER A 48 -12.06 13.57 0.42
CA SER A 48 -10.77 13.93 0.98
C SER A 48 -10.97 14.37 2.42
N PHE A 49 -10.19 13.78 3.32
CA PHE A 49 -10.17 14.23 4.70
C PHE A 49 -9.31 15.49 4.81
N ASP A 50 -9.94 16.60 5.17
CA ASP A 50 -9.27 17.87 5.41
C ASP A 50 -9.31 18.23 6.90
N PHE A 51 -8.33 19.03 7.34
CA PHE A 51 -8.21 19.51 8.71
C PHE A 51 -7.85 20.99 8.73
N ARG A 52 -8.18 21.68 9.82
CA ARG A 52 -7.98 23.12 9.99
C ARG A 52 -6.86 23.41 10.97
N GLU A 53 -6.28 24.62 10.93
CA GLU A 53 -5.21 24.98 11.88
C GLU A 53 -5.69 24.94 13.34
N GLU A 54 -6.96 25.27 13.59
CA GLU A 54 -7.57 25.22 14.92
C GLU A 54 -7.58 23.80 15.51
N ASP A 55 -7.66 22.77 14.66
CA ASP A 55 -7.62 21.38 15.10
C ASP A 55 -6.26 21.04 15.75
N LEU A 56 -5.19 21.73 15.34
CA LEU A 56 -3.82 21.53 15.83
C LEU A 56 -3.47 22.40 17.04
N ALA A 57 -4.36 23.30 17.47
CA ALA A 57 -4.05 24.32 18.47
C ALA A 57 -3.94 23.75 19.90
N LYS A 58 -4.72 22.71 20.21
CA LYS A 58 -4.77 22.08 21.53
C LYS A 58 -4.73 20.56 21.40
N GLU A 59 -4.32 19.89 22.46
CA GLU A 59 -4.27 18.42 22.47
C GLU A 59 -5.67 17.79 22.39
N GLU A 60 -6.65 18.38 23.06
CA GLU A 60 -8.06 17.95 23.02
C GLU A 60 -8.64 18.08 21.61
N SER A 61 -8.45 19.22 20.94
CA SER A 61 -8.91 19.41 19.55
C SER A 61 -8.19 18.47 18.57
N LEU A 62 -6.93 18.15 18.85
CA LEU A 62 -6.14 17.22 18.05
C LEU A 62 -6.61 15.78 18.23
N TRP A 63 -7.04 15.43 19.44
CA TRP A 63 -7.68 14.16 19.74
C TRP A 63 -9.02 14.03 19.01
N ASP A 64 -9.84 15.08 19.00
CA ASP A 64 -11.09 15.11 18.23
C ASP A 64 -10.82 14.96 16.72
N LEU A 65 -9.77 15.61 16.21
CA LEU A 65 -9.31 15.41 14.83
C LEU A 65 -8.93 13.94 14.55
N TYR A 66 -8.23 13.30 15.50
CA TYR A 66 -7.86 11.89 15.37
C TYR A 66 -9.08 10.98 15.34
N GLU A 67 -10.07 11.19 16.19
CA GLU A 67 -11.31 10.39 16.18
C GLU A 67 -12.13 10.61 14.91
N ARG A 68 -12.23 11.86 14.43
CA ARG A 68 -12.84 12.15 13.11
C ARG A 68 -12.11 11.44 11.98
N TRP A 69 -10.78 11.49 11.96
CA TRP A 69 -9.95 10.82 10.95
C TRP A 69 -10.15 9.30 10.97
N ARG A 70 -10.20 8.69 12.16
CA ARG A 70 -10.43 7.26 12.32
C ARG A 70 -11.81 6.86 11.84
N SER A 71 -12.83 7.64 12.18
CA SER A 71 -14.20 7.41 11.70
C SER A 71 -14.28 7.50 10.18
N HIS A 72 -13.62 8.50 9.59
CA HIS A 72 -13.59 8.71 8.13
C HIS A 72 -12.95 7.56 7.36
N HIS A 73 -11.83 7.02 7.88
CA HIS A 73 -11.06 5.96 7.23
C HIS A 73 -11.37 4.56 7.78
N THR A 74 -12.39 4.45 8.64
CA THR A 74 -12.82 3.18 9.24
C THR A 74 -11.72 2.45 10.04
N VAL A 75 -10.86 3.20 10.74
CA VAL A 75 -9.69 2.67 11.47
C VAL A 75 -10.09 2.20 12.88
N THR A 76 -10.22 0.89 13.06
CA THR A 76 -10.51 0.25 14.35
C THR A 76 -9.22 0.01 15.15
N ARG A 77 -9.26 0.29 16.46
CA ARG A 77 -8.14 0.13 17.42
C ARG A 77 -8.73 -0.08 18.82
N ASP A 78 -8.05 -0.84 19.66
CA ASP A 78 -8.39 -0.92 21.08
C ASP A 78 -8.00 0.37 21.85
N LEU A 79 -8.48 0.53 23.09
CA LEU A 79 -8.28 1.76 23.88
C LEU A 79 -6.81 2.06 24.21
N GLN A 80 -6.01 1.03 24.44
CA GLN A 80 -4.59 1.16 24.80
C GLN A 80 -3.76 1.46 23.55
N GLU A 81 -4.02 0.77 22.45
CA GLU A 81 -3.40 1.03 21.16
C GLU A 81 -3.75 2.42 20.65
N LYS A 82 -4.98 2.88 20.86
CA LYS A 82 -5.45 4.21 20.44
C LYS A 82 -4.56 5.34 20.98
N HIS A 83 -4.19 5.29 22.26
CA HIS A 83 -3.31 6.30 22.86
C HIS A 83 -1.91 6.28 22.26
N LYS A 84 -1.36 5.08 21.98
CA LYS A 84 -0.06 4.94 21.32
C LYS A 84 -0.09 5.50 19.91
N ARG A 85 -1.13 5.17 19.14
CA ARG A 85 -1.32 5.59 17.74
C ARG A 85 -1.60 7.08 17.62
N PHE A 86 -2.25 7.69 18.61
CA PHE A 86 -2.46 9.13 18.66
C PHE A 86 -1.14 9.93 18.61
N ASN A 87 -0.09 9.48 19.31
CA ASN A 87 1.21 10.15 19.26
C ASN A 87 1.84 10.09 17.85
N VAL A 88 1.67 8.97 17.14
CA VAL A 88 2.14 8.82 15.76
C VAL A 88 1.34 9.71 14.82
N PHE A 89 0.02 9.71 14.96
CA PHE A 89 -0.89 10.58 14.21
C PHE A 89 -0.54 12.06 14.39
N LYS A 90 -0.32 12.49 15.63
CA LYS A 90 0.13 13.84 16.00
C LYS A 90 1.40 14.24 15.26
N ALA A 91 2.43 13.38 15.27
CA ALA A 91 3.67 13.64 14.54
C ALA A 91 3.44 13.78 13.03
N ASN A 92 2.63 12.89 12.45
CA ASN A 92 2.35 12.88 11.01
C ASN A 92 1.53 14.08 10.55
N VAL A 93 0.47 14.48 11.28
CA VAL A 93 -0.34 15.64 10.90
C VAL A 93 0.45 16.94 11.01
N HIS A 94 1.30 17.09 12.03
CA HIS A 94 2.20 18.25 12.11
C HIS A 94 3.20 18.27 10.94
N HIS A 95 3.69 17.11 10.49
CA HIS A 95 4.55 17.03 9.32
C HIS A 95 3.81 17.47 8.05
N VAL A 96 2.60 16.96 7.82
CA VAL A 96 1.73 17.35 6.69
C VAL A 96 1.49 18.86 6.70
N HIS A 97 1.09 19.42 7.85
CA HIS A 97 0.85 20.85 8.02
C HIS A 97 2.10 21.68 7.70
N LYS A 98 3.24 21.30 8.27
CA LYS A 98 4.52 21.98 8.09
C LYS A 98 4.95 21.97 6.61
N VAL A 99 4.84 20.84 5.92
CA VAL A 99 5.22 20.73 4.51
C VAL A 99 4.26 21.53 3.63
N ASN A 100 2.96 21.52 3.93
CA ASN A 100 1.97 22.27 3.16
C ASN A 100 2.13 23.79 3.27
N LYS A 101 2.75 24.30 4.34
CA LYS A 101 3.15 25.71 4.47
C LYS A 101 4.39 26.09 3.65
N MET A 102 5.15 25.11 3.15
CA MET A 102 6.30 25.38 2.29
C MET A 102 5.87 25.64 0.85
N ASN A 103 6.69 26.39 0.11
CA ASN A 103 6.51 26.59 -1.33
C ASN A 103 7.03 25.36 -2.11
N ARG A 104 6.25 24.28 -2.12
CA ARG A 104 6.53 23.04 -2.86
C ARG A 104 5.47 22.83 -3.96
N PRO A 105 5.84 22.18 -5.08
CA PRO A 105 4.91 21.91 -6.20
C PRO A 105 3.87 20.82 -5.88
N TYR A 106 3.84 20.32 -4.64
CA TYR A 106 2.91 19.30 -4.18
C TYR A 106 2.39 19.65 -2.78
N LYS A 107 1.23 19.09 -2.44
CA LYS A 107 0.64 19.13 -1.10
C LYS A 107 0.44 17.71 -0.58
N LEU A 108 0.63 17.54 0.71
CA LEU A 108 0.35 16.30 1.43
C LEU A 108 -1.08 16.33 1.97
N LYS A 109 -1.69 15.16 2.11
CA LYS A 109 -3.01 14.98 2.75
C LYS A 109 -2.93 13.87 3.79
N LEU A 110 -3.83 13.92 4.78
CA LEU A 110 -4.01 12.81 5.72
C LEU A 110 -4.76 11.68 5.00
N ASN A 111 -4.09 10.57 4.78
CA ASN A 111 -4.68 9.36 4.20
C ASN A 111 -4.93 8.31 5.28
N LYS A 112 -5.37 7.11 4.89
CA LYS A 112 -5.65 5.98 5.80
C LYS A 112 -4.45 5.46 6.59
N PHE A 113 -3.24 5.95 6.33
CA PHE A 113 -1.99 5.54 7.00
C PHE A 113 -1.48 6.59 8.00
N ALA A 114 -2.26 7.63 8.29
CA ALA A 114 -1.80 8.75 9.10
C ALA A 114 -1.43 8.38 10.55
N ASP A 115 -1.87 7.23 11.08
CA ASP A 115 -1.48 6.72 12.41
C ASP A 115 -0.34 5.68 12.37
N MET A 116 0.30 5.50 11.22
CA MET A 116 1.45 4.63 11.02
C MET A 116 2.76 5.43 10.96
N THR A 117 3.81 4.89 11.56
CA THR A 117 5.17 5.41 11.36
C THR A 117 5.63 5.13 9.93
N ASN A 118 6.63 5.88 9.45
CA ASN A 118 7.20 5.62 8.13
C ASN A 118 7.79 4.20 8.02
N HIS A 119 8.39 3.69 9.11
CA HIS A 119 8.89 2.32 9.17
C HIS A 119 7.77 1.28 9.03
N GLU A 120 6.67 1.44 9.78
CA GLU A 120 5.50 0.54 9.65
C GLU A 120 4.89 0.62 8.26
N PHE A 121 4.68 1.83 7.72
CA PHE A 121 4.13 2.01 6.38
C PHE A 121 5.03 1.37 5.32
N SER A 122 6.34 1.60 5.40
CA SER A 122 7.30 0.99 4.48
C SER A 122 7.32 -0.52 4.61
N SER A 123 7.32 -1.07 5.82
CA SER A 123 7.37 -2.51 6.05
C SER A 123 6.08 -3.23 5.62
N SER A 124 4.93 -2.57 5.71
CA SER A 124 3.62 -3.21 5.43
C SER A 124 3.07 -2.93 4.03
N TYR A 125 3.42 -1.78 3.42
CA TYR A 125 2.73 -1.30 2.22
C TYR A 125 3.64 -0.83 1.08
N ALA A 126 4.89 -0.42 1.36
CA ALA A 126 5.78 0.16 0.33
C ALA A 126 7.08 -0.61 0.09
N GLY A 127 7.34 -1.65 0.88
CA GLY A 127 8.39 -2.63 0.64
C GLY A 127 7.79 -3.89 0.04
N SER A 128 8.30 -4.34 -1.09
CA SER A 128 8.35 -5.78 -1.31
C SER A 128 9.15 -6.38 -0.13
N LYS A 129 8.57 -7.34 0.60
CA LYS A 129 9.18 -8.28 1.58
C LYS A 129 9.12 -7.95 3.10
N GLY A 130 8.80 -9.00 3.85
CA GLY A 130 9.06 -9.19 5.28
C GLY A 130 10.22 -10.18 5.51
N VAL A 131 10.36 -10.67 6.74
CA VAL A 131 11.27 -11.78 7.05
C VAL A 131 10.70 -13.06 6.44
N PHE A 132 11.48 -13.77 5.64
CA PHE A 132 11.12 -15.07 5.09
C PHE A 132 11.19 -16.12 6.21
N THR A 133 10.02 -16.70 6.51
CA THR A 133 9.79 -17.77 7.49
C THR A 133 9.15 -19.01 6.84
N GLY A 134 9.18 -19.08 5.51
CA GLY A 134 8.53 -20.14 4.75
C GLY A 134 9.37 -21.42 4.71
N ASP A 135 8.72 -22.53 4.37
CA ASP A 135 9.38 -23.82 4.25
C ASP A 135 10.42 -23.83 3.12
N CYS A 136 11.53 -24.52 3.37
CA CYS A 136 12.58 -24.83 2.43
C CYS A 136 13.35 -26.08 2.91
N ASP A 137 13.97 -26.79 1.99
CA ASP A 137 14.84 -27.91 2.32
C ASP A 137 16.26 -27.43 2.72
N THR A 138 17.10 -28.39 3.07
CA THR A 138 18.52 -28.20 3.39
C THR A 138 19.42 -28.74 2.27
N GLU A 139 18.91 -28.89 1.05
CA GLU A 139 19.69 -29.30 -0.12
C GLU A 139 20.36 -28.08 -0.77
N LEU A 140 21.58 -27.77 -0.32
CA LEU A 140 22.30 -26.57 -0.74
C LEU A 140 22.57 -26.55 -2.24
N ASN A 141 22.05 -25.51 -2.93
CA ASN A 141 22.22 -25.35 -4.38
C ASN A 141 22.61 -23.93 -4.83
N HIS A 142 22.60 -22.94 -3.92
CA HIS A 142 22.81 -21.53 -4.27
C HIS A 142 23.64 -20.80 -3.22
N GLY A 143 24.71 -20.14 -3.68
CA GLY A 143 25.60 -19.35 -2.84
C GLY A 143 25.10 -17.91 -2.66
N VAL A 144 25.05 -17.45 -1.41
CA VAL A 144 24.63 -16.11 -1.01
C VAL A 144 25.59 -15.52 0.03
N ALA A 145 25.46 -14.23 0.33
CA ALA A 145 26.26 -13.59 1.37
C ALA A 145 25.38 -12.98 2.47
N ILE A 146 25.61 -13.39 3.71
CA ILE A 146 25.07 -12.70 4.87
C ILE A 146 25.87 -11.40 5.06
N VAL A 147 25.19 -10.26 5.03
CA VAL A 147 25.80 -8.92 5.17
C VAL A 147 25.39 -8.20 6.45
N GLY A 148 24.52 -8.81 7.25
CA GLY A 148 24.06 -8.26 8.51
C GLY A 148 22.99 -9.12 9.15
N TYR A 149 22.50 -8.67 10.29
CA TYR A 149 21.40 -9.29 11.01
C TYR A 149 20.60 -8.21 11.75
N GLY A 150 19.41 -8.56 12.21
CA GLY A 150 18.58 -7.66 13.00
C GLY A 150 17.48 -8.39 13.74
N THR A 151 16.57 -7.60 14.29
CA THR A 151 15.37 -8.05 14.99
C THR A 151 14.27 -7.05 14.67
N THR A 152 13.11 -7.55 14.27
CA THR A 152 11.93 -6.71 14.00
C THR A 152 11.31 -6.22 15.31
N VAL A 153 10.36 -5.29 15.23
CA VAL A 153 9.70 -4.70 16.41
C VAL A 153 8.88 -5.74 17.20
N ASP A 154 8.35 -6.74 16.51
CA ASP A 154 7.64 -7.90 17.03
C ASP A 154 8.56 -9.00 17.59
N GLY A 155 9.89 -8.81 17.51
CA GLY A 155 10.88 -9.73 18.10
C GLY A 155 11.44 -10.78 17.14
N THR A 156 10.97 -10.83 15.89
CA THR A 156 11.46 -11.78 14.88
C THR A 156 12.92 -11.47 14.51
N LYS A 157 13.83 -12.39 14.79
CA LYS A 157 15.26 -12.28 14.45
C LYS A 157 15.48 -12.66 12.99
N TYR A 158 16.36 -11.93 12.30
CA TYR A 158 16.64 -12.22 10.89
C TYR A 158 18.11 -12.02 10.50
N TRP A 159 18.52 -12.70 9.43
CA TRP A 159 19.69 -12.44 8.60
C TRP A 159 19.34 -11.48 7.48
N ILE A 160 20.27 -10.58 7.11
CA ILE A 160 20.21 -9.79 5.88
C ILE A 160 21.09 -10.48 4.85
N VAL A 161 20.48 -11.05 3.82
CA VAL A 161 21.16 -11.87 2.82
C VAL A 161 21.16 -11.14 1.48
N LYS A 162 22.35 -10.90 0.95
CA LYS A 162 22.56 -10.35 -0.39
C LYS A 162 22.50 -11.48 -1.42
N ASN A 163 21.63 -11.34 -2.40
CA ASN A 163 21.48 -12.30 -3.50
C ASN A 163 22.14 -11.78 -4.79
N SER A 164 22.23 -12.64 -5.81
CA SER A 164 22.85 -12.40 -7.12
C SER A 164 21.84 -12.32 -8.28
N TRP A 165 20.53 -12.21 -8.01
CA TRP A 165 19.46 -12.18 -9.02
C TRP A 165 19.02 -10.78 -9.47
N GLY A 166 19.88 -9.77 -9.28
CA GLY A 166 19.61 -8.39 -9.64
C GLY A 166 18.75 -7.61 -8.62
N PRO A 167 18.70 -6.27 -8.75
CA PRO A 167 18.02 -5.41 -7.78
C PRO A 167 16.50 -5.53 -7.83
N GLU A 168 15.92 -5.93 -8.97
CA GLU A 168 14.47 -6.11 -9.12
C GLU A 168 13.96 -7.31 -8.31
N TRP A 169 14.84 -8.25 -7.96
CA TRP A 169 14.47 -9.33 -7.06
C TRP A 169 14.40 -8.82 -5.62
N GLY A 170 13.18 -8.58 -5.17
CA GLY A 170 12.89 -8.47 -3.75
C GLY A 170 13.15 -7.13 -3.06
N GLU A 171 13.92 -7.13 -1.97
CA GLU A 171 14.30 -5.89 -1.26
C GLU A 171 15.57 -5.36 -1.93
N LYS A 172 15.45 -4.90 -3.17
CA LYS A 172 16.60 -4.35 -3.93
C LYS A 172 17.76 -5.36 -4.08
N GLY A 173 17.44 -6.63 -4.34
CA GLY A 173 18.43 -7.73 -4.44
C GLY A 173 18.75 -8.42 -3.12
N TYR A 174 18.10 -8.04 -2.01
CA TYR A 174 18.28 -8.65 -0.70
C TYR A 174 17.04 -9.43 -0.27
N ILE A 175 17.24 -10.36 0.67
CA ILE A 175 16.18 -11.03 1.41
C ILE A 175 16.52 -11.00 2.90
N ARG A 176 15.50 -10.81 3.74
CA ARG A 176 15.60 -11.07 5.17
C ARG A 176 15.12 -12.49 5.43
N MET A 177 15.94 -13.33 6.03
CA MET A 177 15.60 -14.73 6.36
C MET A 177 15.56 -14.89 7.87
N GLU A 178 14.61 -15.66 8.40
CA GLU A 178 14.51 -15.89 9.83
C GLU A 178 15.80 -16.50 10.40
N ARG A 179 16.17 -16.05 11.59
CA ARG A 179 17.40 -16.42 12.27
C ARG A 179 17.12 -16.93 13.67
N GLY A 180 17.87 -17.94 14.09
CA GLY A 180 17.69 -18.55 15.42
C GLY A 180 16.41 -19.38 15.48
N VAL A 181 16.12 -20.08 14.38
CA VAL A 181 15.15 -21.18 14.35
C VAL A 181 15.72 -22.39 15.10
N ASP A 182 14.86 -23.32 15.48
CA ASP A 182 15.26 -24.50 16.27
C ASP A 182 16.17 -25.48 15.51
N ALA A 183 16.14 -25.44 14.17
CA ALA A 183 16.99 -26.28 13.31
C ALA A 183 18.46 -25.81 13.36
N GLU A 184 19.39 -26.73 13.65
CA GLU A 184 20.82 -26.47 13.74
C GLU A 184 21.42 -25.99 12.40
N GLU A 185 20.86 -26.45 11.29
CA GLU A 185 21.24 -26.07 9.93
C GLU A 185 20.84 -24.62 9.60
N GLY A 186 19.97 -24.02 10.42
CA GLY A 186 19.31 -22.76 10.15
C GLY A 186 18.28 -22.87 9.01
N LEU A 187 17.47 -21.83 8.84
CA LEU A 187 16.46 -21.79 7.77
C LEU A 187 17.14 -21.93 6.39
N CYS A 188 16.69 -22.91 5.61
CA CYS A 188 17.21 -23.29 4.29
C CYS A 188 18.70 -23.68 4.28
N GLY A 189 19.21 -24.24 5.39
CA GLY A 189 20.61 -24.68 5.48
C GLY A 189 21.62 -23.53 5.53
N ILE A 190 21.18 -22.31 5.84
CA ILE A 190 22.02 -21.11 5.81
C ILE A 190 23.23 -21.16 6.76
N ALA A 191 23.19 -22.02 7.78
CA ALA A 191 24.28 -22.21 8.75
C ALA A 191 25.16 -23.45 8.48
N MET A 192 24.91 -24.22 7.40
CA MET A 192 25.62 -25.48 7.13
C MET A 192 27.04 -25.29 6.58
N GLU A 193 27.23 -24.42 5.58
CA GLU A 193 28.51 -24.26 4.85
C GLU A 193 28.99 -22.80 4.76
N ALA A 194 28.98 -22.09 5.89
CA ALA A 194 29.43 -20.70 5.94
C ALA A 194 30.96 -20.57 5.91
N SER A 195 31.48 -19.62 5.12
CA SER A 195 32.91 -19.30 5.07
C SER A 195 33.15 -17.80 4.91
N TYR A 196 34.34 -17.32 5.31
CA TYR A 196 34.72 -15.91 5.19
C TYR A 196 36.22 -15.76 4.85
N PRO A 197 36.60 -14.76 4.05
CA PRO A 197 38.00 -14.48 3.77
C PRO A 197 38.69 -13.81 4.98
N VAL A 198 39.94 -14.17 5.23
CA VAL A 198 40.77 -13.54 6.27
C VAL A 198 41.80 -12.62 5.61
N LYS A 199 41.77 -11.33 5.95
CA LYS A 199 42.82 -10.38 5.57
C LYS A 199 43.86 -10.30 6.68
N LEU A 200 45.09 -10.75 6.38
CA LEU A 200 46.22 -10.63 7.31
C LEU A 200 46.84 -9.23 7.14
N THR A 201 46.75 -8.38 8.15
CA THR A 201 47.50 -7.11 8.22
C THR A 201 48.31 -7.04 9.51
N ALA A 202 49.46 -6.36 9.46
CA ALA A 202 50.38 -6.25 10.60
C ALA A 202 49.79 -5.52 11.82
N ASP A 203 48.72 -4.73 11.61
CA ASP A 203 48.07 -3.89 12.61
C ASP A 203 46.71 -4.44 13.08
N ASN A 204 46.48 -5.76 12.98
CA ASN A 204 45.25 -6.34 13.53
C ASN A 204 45.21 -6.08 15.05
N PRO A 205 44.19 -5.37 15.58
CA PRO A 205 44.06 -5.16 17.01
C PRO A 205 44.06 -6.52 17.72
N LYS A 206 44.89 -6.64 18.76
CA LYS A 206 45.04 -7.89 19.53
C LYS A 206 43.64 -8.35 19.96
N ARG A 207 43.20 -9.51 19.46
CA ARG A 207 41.90 -10.11 19.82
C ARG A 207 41.80 -10.20 21.34
N THR A 208 40.87 -9.47 21.93
CA THR A 208 40.26 -9.91 23.19
C THR A 208 39.46 -11.18 22.87
N PRO A 209 39.50 -12.23 23.73
CA PRO A 209 38.75 -13.44 23.48
C PRO A 209 37.26 -13.10 23.43
N PHE A 210 36.67 -13.16 22.24
CA PHE A 210 35.22 -13.21 22.13
C PHE A 210 34.81 -14.58 22.68
N LYS A 211 33.89 -14.59 23.66
CA LYS A 211 33.18 -15.81 24.02
C LYS A 211 32.33 -16.19 22.82
N ASP A 212 32.67 -17.30 22.19
CA ASP A 212 31.83 -17.97 21.24
C ASP A 212 30.61 -18.51 22.00
N GLU A 213 29.50 -17.79 21.99
CA GLU A 213 28.18 -18.38 22.21
C GLU A 213 27.55 -18.56 20.84
N LEU A 214 27.65 -19.81 20.35
CA LEU A 214 26.79 -20.37 19.32
C LEU A 214 25.40 -20.62 19.91
#